data_AF-A0A5A7TEM8-F1
#
_entry.id   AF-A0A5A7TEM8-F1
#
_cell.length_a   1.000
_cell.length_b   1.000
_cell.length_c   1.000
_cell.angle_alpha   90.00
_cell.angle_beta   90.00
_cell.angle_gamma   90.00
#
_symmetry.space_group_name_H-M   'P 1'
#
loop_
_entity.id
_entity.type
_entity.pdbx_description
1 polymer ?
#
loop_
_entity_poly.entity_id
_entity_poly.type
_entity_poly.pdbx_seq_one_letter_code
_entity_poly.pdbx_strand_id
1 'polypeptide(L)'
;MITSSIRAQYGGPQQTSFMYSKPYTKRINDLRMSVGYQPLKFQQFYGKGNPKQHIAHFVETCENAGSRGDQLVRQFIRSLKENAFEWYTDLESEVVDNWE
;
A
#
# COMPACT_ATOMS: atom_id res chain seq x y z
N MET A 1 -15.56 12.74 -11.36
CA MET A 1 -16.85 12.09 -11.05
C MET A 1 -16.75 11.26 -9.76
N ILE A 2 -15.87 10.25 -9.68
CA ILE A 2 -15.71 9.40 -8.47
C ILE A 2 -15.24 10.19 -7.23
N THR A 3 -14.17 10.97 -7.34
CA THR A 3 -13.63 11.77 -6.21
C THR A 3 -14.64 12.79 -5.68
N SER A 4 -15.40 13.43 -6.58
CA SER A 4 -16.48 14.36 -6.22
C SER A 4 -17.66 13.66 -5.52
N SER A 5 -18.00 12.43 -5.91
CA SER A 5 -19.05 11.64 -5.26
C SER A 5 -18.64 11.17 -3.86
N ILE A 6 -17.39 10.72 -3.69
CA ILE A 6 -16.84 10.38 -2.37
C ILE A 6 -16.83 11.63 -1.46
N ARG A 7 -16.43 12.79 -1.99
CA ARG A 7 -16.48 14.08 -1.28
C ARG A 7 -17.87 14.39 -0.74
N ALA A 8 -18.91 14.21 -1.56
CA ALA A 8 -20.29 14.49 -1.16
C ALA A 8 -20.81 13.54 -0.07
N GLN A 9 -20.32 12.29 -0.04
CA GLN A 9 -20.74 11.30 0.95
C GLN A 9 -20.00 11.41 2.29
N TYR A 10 -18.74 11.85 2.30
CA TYR A 10 -17.88 11.81 3.49
C TYR A 10 -17.46 13.18 4.05
N GLY A 11 -17.86 14.31 3.43
CA GLY A 11 -18.02 15.62 4.09
C GLY A 11 -16.84 16.22 4.86
N GLY A 12 -15.58 15.87 4.54
CA GLY A 12 -14.39 16.34 5.26
C GLY A 12 -13.76 17.64 4.71
N PRO A 13 -12.91 18.33 5.50
CA PRO A 13 -12.18 19.54 5.09
C PRO A 13 -11.27 19.29 3.88
N GLN A 14 -10.87 20.38 3.22
CA GLN A 14 -10.04 20.40 2.01
C GLN A 14 -8.66 19.73 2.20
N GLN A 15 -8.58 18.40 2.17
CA GLN A 15 -7.39 17.76 1.62
C GLN A 15 -7.45 18.00 0.11
N THR A 16 -6.55 18.84 -0.39
CA THR A 16 -6.49 19.34 -1.77
C THR A 16 -6.19 18.24 -2.79
N SER A 17 -5.98 17.00 -2.33
CA SER A 17 -5.77 15.83 -3.16
C SER A 17 -6.29 14.58 -2.46
N PHE A 18 -7.11 13.78 -3.14
CA PHE A 18 -7.38 12.38 -2.74
C PHE A 18 -6.19 11.46 -3.05
N MET A 19 -5.09 11.98 -3.59
CA MET A 19 -3.86 11.22 -3.74
C MET A 19 -3.13 11.25 -2.40
N TYR A 20 -3.00 10.08 -1.79
CA TYR A 20 -2.08 9.90 -0.68
C TYR A 20 -0.64 10.01 -1.21
N SER A 21 0.26 10.50 -0.36
CA SER A 21 1.69 10.50 -0.66
C SER A 21 2.18 9.06 -0.65
N LYS A 22 2.82 8.62 -1.73
CA LYS A 22 3.46 7.30 -1.76
C LYS A 22 4.78 7.44 -1.01
N PRO A 23 4.97 6.71 0.10
CA PRO A 23 6.18 6.87 0.90
C PRO A 23 7.41 6.23 0.24
N TYR A 24 7.21 5.44 -0.82
CA TYR A 24 8.30 4.81 -1.56
C TYR A 24 8.84 5.66 -2.70
N THR A 25 10.10 5.40 -3.07
CA THR A 25 10.81 6.16 -4.10
C THR A 25 10.16 6.06 -5.47
N LYS A 26 10.41 7.05 -6.33
CA LYS A 26 9.89 7.07 -7.70
C LYS A 26 10.28 5.82 -8.51
N ARG A 27 11.46 5.26 -8.26
CA ARG A 27 11.92 3.98 -8.84
C ARG A 27 10.90 2.86 -8.62
N ILE A 28 10.39 2.74 -7.39
CA ILE A 28 9.40 1.73 -6.99
C ILE A 28 8.04 2.05 -7.59
N ASN A 29 7.64 3.33 -7.61
CA ASN A 29 6.37 3.75 -8.21
C ASN A 29 6.27 3.36 -9.68
N ASP A 30 7.37 3.57 -10.42
CA ASP A 30 7.46 3.39 -11.86
C ASP A 30 7.69 1.92 -12.26
N LEU A 31 7.76 0.99 -11.28
CA LEU A 31 7.82 -0.45 -11.55
C LEU A 31 6.60 -0.92 -12.34
N ARG A 32 6.90 -1.46 -13.52
CA ARG A 32 5.91 -2.11 -14.36
C ARG A 32 5.59 -3.49 -13.82
N MET A 33 4.32 -3.75 -13.55
CA MET A 33 3.86 -5.11 -13.26
C MET A 33 3.99 -5.98 -14.52
N SER A 34 4.34 -7.25 -14.35
CA SER A 34 4.46 -8.19 -15.47
C SER A 34 3.14 -8.33 -16.24
N VAL A 35 3.26 -8.61 -17.53
CA VAL A 35 2.11 -8.93 -18.38
C VAL A 35 1.49 -10.23 -17.88
N GLY A 36 0.23 -10.20 -17.47
CA GLY A 36 -0.45 -11.34 -16.84
C GLY A 36 -0.45 -11.32 -15.31
N TYR A 37 0.10 -10.28 -14.67
CA TYR A 37 0.02 -10.13 -13.22
C TYR A 37 -1.44 -10.15 -12.73
N GLN A 38 -1.73 -11.07 -11.82
CA GLN A 38 -2.98 -11.12 -11.11
C GLN A 38 -2.85 -10.34 -9.80
N PRO A 39 -3.77 -9.41 -9.50
CA PRO A 39 -3.78 -8.71 -8.23
C PRO A 39 -3.83 -9.70 -7.05
N LEU A 40 -2.76 -9.73 -6.26
CA LEU A 40 -2.70 -10.54 -5.03
C LEU A 40 -3.80 -10.12 -4.06
N LYS A 41 -4.41 -11.10 -3.39
CA LYS A 41 -5.35 -10.88 -2.29
C LYS A 41 -4.59 -11.05 -0.98
N PHE A 42 -4.58 -10.02 -0.16
CA PHE A 42 -3.92 -10.04 1.15
C PHE A 42 -4.95 -10.06 2.26
N GLN A 43 -4.63 -10.77 3.34
CA GLN A 43 -5.26 -10.50 4.62
C GLN A 43 -4.97 -9.04 5.00
N GLN A 44 -6.02 -8.32 5.42
CA GLN A 44 -5.89 -6.93 5.81
C GLN A 44 -5.39 -6.82 7.25
N PHE A 45 -4.41 -5.95 7.47
CA PHE A 45 -3.89 -5.60 8.77
C PHE A 45 -4.39 -4.23 9.19
N TYR A 46 -5.06 -4.21 10.34
CA TYR A 46 -5.73 -3.04 10.89
C TYR A 46 -4.85 -2.24 11.85
N GLY A 47 -3.57 -2.61 12.01
CA GLY A 47 -2.68 -2.04 13.02
C GLY A 47 -2.82 -2.66 14.42
N LYS A 48 -3.55 -3.78 14.52
CA LYS A 48 -3.80 -4.51 15.78
C LYS A 48 -3.49 -5.98 15.60
N GLY A 49 -3.04 -6.66 16.67
CA GLY A 49 -2.66 -8.08 16.63
C GLY A 49 -1.14 -8.26 16.49
N ASN A 50 -0.71 -9.35 15.86
CA ASN A 50 0.71 -9.71 15.71
C ASN A 50 1.28 -9.21 14.37
N PRO A 51 2.12 -8.16 14.35
CA PRO A 51 2.69 -7.63 13.11
C PRO A 51 3.67 -8.60 12.44
N LYS A 52 4.39 -9.42 13.22
CA LYS A 52 5.34 -10.40 12.66
C LYS A 52 4.62 -11.46 11.83
N GLN A 53 3.46 -11.93 12.31
CA GLN A 53 2.64 -12.89 11.58
C GLN A 53 2.08 -12.27 10.30
N HIS A 54 1.62 -11.01 10.36
CA HIS A 54 1.16 -10.29 9.16
C HIS A 54 2.27 -10.18 8.11
N ILE A 55 3.46 -9.74 8.51
CA ILE A 55 4.60 -9.59 7.61
C ILE A 55 4.98 -10.93 6.99
N ALA A 56 5.06 -12.01 7.77
CA ALA A 56 5.38 -13.34 7.26
C ALA A 56 4.37 -13.80 6.19
N HIS A 57 3.07 -13.70 6.48
CA HIS A 57 2.01 -14.07 5.53
C HIS A 57 2.00 -13.21 4.28
N PHE A 58 2.28 -11.91 4.43
CA PHE A 58 2.41 -10.98 3.31
C PHE A 58 3.57 -11.37 2.38
N VAL A 59 4.76 -11.60 2.94
CA VAL A 59 5.97 -11.99 2.18
C VAL A 59 5.74 -13.32 1.47
N GLU A 60 5.23 -14.33 2.19
CA GLU A 60 4.96 -15.65 1.61
C GLU A 60 3.95 -15.58 0.46
N THR A 61 2.89 -14.77 0.59
CA THR A 61 1.91 -14.54 -0.50
C THR A 61 2.56 -13.91 -1.73
N CYS A 62 3.46 -12.94 -1.52
CA CYS A 62 4.19 -12.29 -2.60
C CYS A 62 5.18 -13.23 -3.29
N GLU A 63 5.97 -13.98 -2.52
CA GLU A 63 6.95 -14.93 -3.05
C GLU A 63 6.29 -16.03 -3.87
N ASN A 64 5.15 -16.55 -3.43
CA ASN A 64 4.35 -17.54 -4.17
C ASN A 64 3.87 -17.01 -5.53
N ALA A 65 3.69 -15.69 -5.67
CA ALA A 65 3.35 -15.03 -6.92
C ALA A 65 4.58 -14.49 -7.68
N GLY A 66 5.79 -14.87 -7.25
CA GLY A 66 7.06 -14.44 -7.86
C GLY A 66 7.42 -12.98 -7.62
N SER A 67 6.76 -12.30 -6.67
CA SER A 67 7.06 -10.91 -6.32
C SER A 67 8.20 -10.84 -5.31
N ARG A 68 9.22 -9.99 -5.55
CA ARG A 68 10.40 -9.82 -4.69
C ARG A 68 10.88 -8.38 -4.62
N GLY A 69 11.67 -8.05 -3.59
CA GLY A 69 12.35 -6.75 -3.42
C GLY A 69 11.37 -5.58 -3.49
N ASP A 70 11.64 -4.60 -4.34
CA ASP A 70 10.82 -3.40 -4.53
C ASP A 70 9.33 -3.71 -4.84
N GLN A 71 9.01 -4.88 -5.41
CA GLN A 71 7.62 -5.27 -5.63
C GLN A 71 6.89 -5.50 -4.30
N LEU A 72 7.57 -5.98 -3.25
CA LEU A 72 6.99 -6.12 -1.91
C LEU A 72 6.54 -4.75 -1.38
N VAL A 73 7.42 -3.75 -1.45
CA VAL A 73 7.12 -2.37 -1.05
C VAL A 73 5.89 -1.84 -1.80
N ARG A 74 5.84 -2.04 -3.12
CA ARG A 74 4.74 -1.58 -3.96
C ARG A 74 3.39 -2.24 -3.63
N GLN A 75 3.41 -3.48 -3.14
CA GLN A 75 2.21 -4.23 -2.78
C GLN A 75 1.79 -4.04 -1.32
N PHE A 76 2.71 -3.64 -0.43
CA PHE A 76 2.50 -3.66 1.02
C PHE A 76 1.27 -2.86 1.45
N ILE A 77 1.05 -1.68 0.87
CA ILE A 77 -0.12 -0.84 1.18
C ILE A 77 -1.47 -1.55 0.96
N ARG A 78 -1.52 -2.52 0.03
CA ARG A 78 -2.74 -3.30 -0.26
C ARG A 78 -3.06 -4.30 0.84
N SER A 79 -2.13 -4.53 1.76
CA SER A 79 -2.32 -5.38 2.94
C SER A 79 -2.74 -4.58 4.17
N LEU A 80 -2.80 -3.23 4.09
CA LEU A 80 -3.08 -2.35 5.22
C LEU A 80 -4.50 -1.79 5.14
N LYS A 81 -5.12 -1.60 6.31
CA LYS A 81 -6.45 -1.03 6.45
C LYS A 81 -6.55 -0.15 7.70
N GLU A 82 -7.45 0.83 7.66
CA GLU A 82 -7.72 1.75 8.79
C GLU A 82 -6.42 2.37 9.32
N ASN A 83 -6.18 2.32 10.64
CA ASN A 83 -5.06 2.99 11.29
C ASN A 83 -3.69 2.59 10.71
N ALA A 84 -3.52 1.35 10.25
CA ALA A 84 -2.27 0.94 9.61
C ALA A 84 -2.09 1.55 8.23
N PHE A 85 -3.18 1.72 7.48
CA PHE A 85 -3.15 2.40 6.19
C PHE A 85 -2.84 3.89 6.39
N GLU A 86 -3.52 4.55 7.34
CA GLU A 86 -3.31 5.96 7.69
C GLU A 86 -1.85 6.20 8.10
N TRP A 87 -1.32 5.39 9.01
CA TRP A 87 0.09 5.45 9.41
C TRP A 87 1.04 5.37 8.21
N TYR A 88 0.78 4.45 7.26
CA TYR A 88 1.63 4.28 6.09
C TYR A 88 1.56 5.47 5.13
N THR A 89 0.39 6.08 4.98
CA THR A 89 0.20 7.24 4.10
C THR A 89 0.70 8.55 4.69
N ASP A 90 0.87 8.61 6.02
CA ASP A 90 1.43 9.76 6.75
C ASP A 90 2.96 9.77 6.78
N LEU A 91 3.61 8.70 6.31
CA LEU A 91 5.05 8.68 6.09
C LEU A 91 5.45 9.73 5.04
N GLU A 92 6.62 10.33 5.24
CA GLU A 92 7.18 11.27 4.27
C GLU A 92 7.41 10.58 2.91
N SER A 93 7.23 11.32 1.81
CA SER A 93 7.45 10.78 0.47
C SER A 93 8.91 10.36 0.28
N GLU A 94 9.13 9.29 -0.49
CA GLU A 94 10.47 8.82 -0.88
C GLU A 94 11.38 8.31 0.27
N VAL A 95 10.84 8.10 1.48
CA VAL A 95 11.60 7.51 2.61
C VAL A 95 11.75 6.00 2.54
N VAL A 96 10.92 5.31 1.76
CA VAL A 96 10.96 3.85 1.60
C VAL A 96 11.62 3.48 0.27
N ASP A 97 12.91 3.14 0.28
CA ASP A 97 13.64 2.77 -0.95
C ASP A 97 13.76 1.27 -1.20
N ASN A 98 13.51 0.42 -0.21
CA ASN A 98 13.53 -1.02 -0.39
C ASN A 98 12.70 -1.74 0.70
N TRP A 99 12.67 -3.06 0.67
CA TRP A 99 11.86 -3.87 1.59
C TRP A 99 12.51 -4.09 2.97
N GLU A 100 13.84 -4.10 3.04
CA GLU A 100 14.62 -4.27 4.27
C GLU A 100 14.76 -2.95 5.04
#